data_AF-A0A8P4GKB0-F1
#
_entry.id   AF-A0A8P4GKB0-F1
#
_cell.length_a   1.000
_cell.length_b   1.000
_cell.length_c   1.000
_cell.angle_alpha   90.00
_cell.angle_beta   90.00
_cell.angle_gamma   90.00
#
_symmetry.space_group_name_H-M   'P 1'
#
loop_
_entity.id
_entity.type
_entity.pdbx_description
1 polymer ?
#
loop_
_entity_poly.entity_id
_entity_poly.type
_entity_poly.pdbx_seq_one_letter_code
_entity_poly.pdbx_strand_id
1 'polypeptide(L)'
;MSVLNNKLALVSFCWRIIFPFIFTAAQQKRSTVTDWQSSSLKDYVYDGAGSCLDQMTVCLNDAVCNRYLAPVLQECTANCNLDRCQEATQQFYGSMPHNVAEMLVMCECEASDEDCLDMKNLLHGGTCGDEPRICQDTINLCVDDSNCRDLLRTFQTKCWSSEEAPCHNDLQNDECFTLMDPALILGADPECKMAFLDTWGTALHYPCTCKGVSNDNLLMCNMIHDVLHNRSHFMISWKSSSGPSKPPEINESEQGHTWSNDYLLYAFTAVLLVGVVILMPLAVVSKIWMARRDKTRFHHPQKSNCVVIL
;
A
#
# COMPACT_ATOMS: atom_id res chain seq x y z
N MET A 1 -31.73 6.26 -7.56
CA MET A 1 -32.63 5.84 -6.43
C MET A 1 -34.00 5.21 -6.80
N SER A 2 -34.76 5.66 -7.81
CA SER A 2 -36.14 5.14 -8.03
C SER A 2 -36.26 3.77 -8.70
N VAL A 3 -35.25 3.35 -9.47
CA VAL A 3 -35.26 2.07 -10.21
C VAL A 3 -34.82 0.89 -9.34
N LEU A 4 -33.91 1.13 -8.38
CA LEU A 4 -33.44 0.11 -7.42
C LEU A 4 -34.52 -0.24 -6.38
N ASN A 5 -35.26 0.77 -5.90
CA ASN A 5 -36.33 0.60 -4.91
C ASN A 5 -37.46 -0.32 -5.41
N ASN A 6 -37.80 -0.29 -6.71
CA ASN A 6 -38.84 -1.15 -7.25
C ASN A 6 -38.39 -2.61 -7.47
N LYS A 7 -37.09 -2.88 -7.60
CA LYS A 7 -36.57 -4.25 -7.73
C LYS A 7 -36.24 -4.88 -6.38
N LEU A 8 -35.73 -4.13 -5.40
CA LEU A 8 -35.46 -4.64 -4.05
C LEU A 8 -36.74 -4.94 -3.24
N ALA A 9 -37.82 -4.19 -3.44
CA ALA A 9 -39.08 -4.40 -2.71
C ALA A 9 -39.76 -5.75 -3.04
N LEU A 10 -39.54 -6.30 -4.24
CA LEU A 10 -40.09 -7.58 -4.67
C LEU A 10 -39.31 -8.80 -4.13
N VAL A 11 -38.02 -8.62 -3.80
CA VAL A 11 -37.17 -9.72 -3.30
C VAL A 11 -37.32 -9.92 -1.79
N SER A 12 -37.62 -8.84 -1.04
CA SER A 12 -37.76 -8.86 0.42
C SER A 12 -38.95 -9.70 0.93
N PHE A 13 -40.01 -9.86 0.13
CA PHE A 13 -41.25 -10.51 0.61
C PHE A 13 -41.22 -12.05 0.60
N CYS A 14 -40.27 -12.69 -0.10
CA CYS A 14 -40.25 -14.15 -0.25
C CYS A 14 -39.41 -14.90 0.81
N TRP A 15 -38.52 -14.22 1.54
CA TRP A 15 -37.43 -14.92 2.27
C TRP A 15 -37.68 -15.17 3.77
N ARG A 16 -38.72 -14.58 4.37
CA ARG A 16 -38.97 -14.62 5.83
C ARG A 16 -39.44 -15.97 6.41
N ILE A 17 -39.57 -17.05 5.63
CA ILE A 17 -40.29 -18.26 6.08
C ILE A 17 -39.42 -19.51 6.29
N ILE A 18 -38.14 -19.55 5.89
CA ILE A 18 -37.42 -20.84 5.89
C ILE A 18 -36.00 -20.72 6.48
N PHE A 19 -35.82 -21.35 7.65
CA PHE A 19 -34.57 -21.75 8.32
C PHE A 19 -33.98 -20.86 9.44
N PRO A 20 -34.15 -21.26 10.72
CA PRO A 20 -33.18 -21.00 11.77
C PRO A 20 -32.22 -22.20 11.86
N PHE A 21 -31.00 -22.08 11.35
CA PHE A 21 -29.92 -23.03 11.63
C PHE A 21 -28.73 -22.30 12.24
N ILE A 22 -28.39 -22.66 13.48
CA ILE A 22 -27.17 -22.23 14.16
C ILE A 22 -26.03 -23.09 13.60
N PHE A 23 -25.15 -22.51 12.79
CA PHE A 23 -23.92 -23.15 12.32
C PHE A 23 -22.74 -22.70 13.16
N THR A 24 -21.79 -23.61 13.42
CA THR A 24 -20.51 -23.27 14.04
C THR A 24 -19.59 -22.60 13.01
N ALA A 25 -18.66 -21.72 13.44
CA ALA A 25 -17.78 -20.95 12.54
C ALA A 25 -17.01 -21.81 11.52
N ALA A 26 -16.55 -23.00 11.91
CA ALA A 26 -15.85 -23.94 11.02
C ALA A 26 -16.79 -24.58 9.97
N GLN A 27 -18.04 -24.83 10.33
CA GLN A 27 -19.05 -25.32 9.38
C GLN A 27 -19.53 -24.21 8.44
N GLN A 28 -19.62 -22.97 8.94
CA GLN A 28 -19.94 -21.80 8.15
C GLN A 28 -18.85 -21.53 7.10
N LYS A 29 -17.56 -21.52 7.48
CA LYS A 29 -16.43 -21.36 6.54
C LYS A 29 -16.37 -22.48 5.48
N ARG A 30 -16.75 -23.71 5.82
CA ARG A 30 -16.78 -24.83 4.84
C ARG A 30 -17.98 -24.75 3.90
N SER A 31 -19.13 -24.33 4.41
CA SER A 31 -20.34 -24.12 3.61
C SER A 31 -20.15 -22.97 2.62
N THR A 32 -19.54 -21.87 3.05
CA THR A 32 -19.30 -20.69 2.21
C THR A 32 -18.35 -21.00 1.06
N VAL A 33 -17.22 -21.67 1.35
CA VAL A 33 -16.28 -22.13 0.32
C VAL A 33 -16.96 -23.04 -0.71
N THR A 34 -17.94 -23.85 -0.29
CA THR A 34 -18.69 -24.75 -1.18
C THR A 34 -19.70 -23.98 -2.05
N ASP A 35 -20.35 -22.95 -1.50
CA ASP A 35 -21.31 -22.11 -2.23
C ASP A 35 -20.63 -21.36 -3.38
N TRP A 36 -19.47 -20.74 -3.12
CA TRP A 36 -18.74 -19.98 -4.12
C TRP A 36 -18.18 -20.83 -5.27
N GLN A 37 -18.03 -22.16 -5.10
CA GLN A 37 -17.69 -23.06 -6.21
C GLN A 37 -18.77 -23.11 -7.29
N SER A 38 -20.01 -22.79 -6.95
CA SER A 38 -21.13 -22.73 -7.90
C SER A 38 -21.32 -21.35 -8.56
N SER A 39 -20.54 -20.35 -8.12
CA SER A 39 -20.59 -19.01 -8.69
C SER A 39 -20.00 -18.98 -10.08
N SER A 40 -20.63 -18.20 -10.97
CA SER A 40 -20.06 -17.88 -12.28
C SER A 40 -18.81 -17.00 -12.18
N LEU A 41 -18.60 -16.36 -11.03
CA LEU A 41 -17.49 -15.44 -10.77
C LEU A 41 -16.25 -16.14 -10.21
N LYS A 42 -16.28 -17.45 -9.94
CA LYS A 42 -15.16 -18.13 -9.27
C LYS A 42 -13.83 -17.95 -10.04
N ASP A 43 -13.89 -17.94 -11.37
CA ASP A 43 -12.74 -17.80 -12.26
C ASP A 43 -12.73 -16.40 -12.93
N TYR A 44 -13.44 -15.43 -12.35
CA TYR A 44 -13.47 -14.05 -12.84
C TYR A 44 -12.06 -13.46 -12.80
N VAL A 45 -11.62 -12.85 -13.89
CA VAL A 45 -10.32 -12.19 -13.99
C VAL A 45 -10.57 -10.70 -14.05
N TYR A 46 -10.18 -9.98 -12.99
CA TYR A 46 -10.24 -8.52 -12.98
C TYR A 46 -9.14 -7.97 -13.89
N ASP A 47 -9.55 -7.20 -14.90
CA ASP A 47 -8.66 -6.58 -15.89
C ASP A 47 -8.40 -5.09 -15.60
N GLY A 48 -8.89 -4.58 -14.45
CA GLY A 48 -8.78 -3.16 -14.09
C GLY A 48 -9.78 -2.26 -14.81
N ALA A 49 -10.71 -2.82 -15.60
CA ALA A 49 -11.76 -2.05 -16.27
C ALA A 49 -13.06 -2.05 -15.47
N GLY A 50 -13.93 -1.07 -15.75
CA GLY A 50 -15.27 -0.97 -15.17
C GLY A 50 -15.33 -0.13 -13.89
N SER A 51 -16.41 0.63 -13.76
CA SER A 51 -16.70 1.45 -12.59
C SER A 51 -17.20 0.61 -11.41
N CYS A 52 -17.24 1.16 -10.19
CA CYS A 52 -17.87 0.46 -9.06
C CYS A 52 -19.34 0.10 -9.33
N LEU A 53 -20.06 0.91 -10.12
CA LEU A 53 -21.41 0.60 -10.54
C LEU A 53 -21.46 -0.64 -11.46
N ASP A 54 -20.53 -0.75 -12.40
CA ASP A 54 -20.42 -1.92 -13.29
C ASP A 54 -20.10 -3.18 -12.50
N GLN A 55 -19.10 -3.11 -11.60
CA GLN A 55 -18.66 -4.25 -10.81
C GLN A 55 -19.73 -4.72 -9.81
N MET A 56 -20.48 -3.79 -9.22
CA MET A 56 -21.64 -4.16 -8.43
C MET A 56 -22.70 -4.85 -9.29
N THR A 57 -22.96 -4.35 -10.49
CA THR A 57 -23.95 -4.93 -11.40
C THR A 57 -23.57 -6.38 -11.76
N VAL A 58 -22.28 -6.66 -11.96
CA VAL A 58 -21.77 -8.03 -12.15
C VAL A 58 -22.11 -8.90 -10.93
N CYS A 59 -21.82 -8.45 -9.71
CA CYS A 59 -22.13 -9.19 -8.49
C CYS A 59 -23.64 -9.45 -8.32
N LEU A 60 -24.50 -8.45 -8.57
CA LEU A 60 -25.95 -8.58 -8.45
C LEU A 60 -26.56 -9.58 -9.43
N ASN A 61 -25.93 -9.75 -10.60
CA ASN A 61 -26.36 -10.72 -11.61
C ASN A 61 -25.87 -12.15 -11.33
N ASP A 62 -24.85 -12.33 -10.50
CA ASP A 62 -24.43 -13.65 -10.02
C ASP A 62 -25.25 -14.09 -8.79
N ALA A 63 -25.86 -15.28 -8.86
CA ALA A 63 -26.76 -15.75 -7.82
C ALA A 63 -26.07 -15.99 -6.46
N VAL A 64 -24.76 -16.29 -6.44
CA VAL A 64 -24.01 -16.49 -5.20
C VAL A 64 -23.57 -15.14 -4.65
N CYS A 65 -22.95 -14.29 -5.46
CA CYS A 65 -22.50 -12.96 -5.01
C CYS A 65 -23.67 -12.12 -4.48
N ASN A 66 -24.78 -12.07 -5.22
CA ASN A 66 -25.99 -11.37 -4.79
C ASN A 66 -26.54 -11.91 -3.46
N ARG A 67 -26.49 -13.23 -3.21
CA ARG A 67 -26.94 -13.83 -1.95
C ARG A 67 -26.15 -13.30 -0.75
N TYR A 68 -24.83 -13.15 -0.88
CA TYR A 68 -23.97 -12.64 0.19
C TYR A 68 -24.02 -11.10 0.28
N LEU A 69 -24.26 -10.40 -0.82
CA LEU A 69 -24.39 -8.94 -0.86
C LEU A 69 -25.74 -8.46 -0.27
N ALA A 70 -26.83 -9.18 -0.49
CA ALA A 70 -28.17 -8.75 -0.06
C ALA A 70 -28.27 -8.42 1.46
N PRO A 71 -27.67 -9.20 2.39
CA PRO A 71 -27.58 -8.82 3.80
C PRO A 71 -26.87 -7.49 4.04
N VAL A 72 -25.78 -7.20 3.31
CA VAL A 72 -25.06 -5.92 3.39
C VAL A 72 -25.99 -4.78 2.99
N LEU A 73 -26.69 -4.92 1.86
CA LEU A 73 -27.65 -3.90 1.40
C LEU A 73 -28.74 -3.67 2.45
N GLN A 74 -29.25 -4.74 3.06
CA GLN A 74 -30.33 -4.67 4.04
C GLN A 74 -29.89 -3.96 5.33
N GLU A 75 -28.75 -4.35 5.90
CA GLU A 75 -28.33 -3.88 7.21
C GLU A 75 -27.59 -2.53 7.13
N CYS A 76 -27.00 -2.18 5.98
CA CYS A 76 -26.16 -0.99 5.85
C CYS A 76 -26.87 0.25 5.27
N THR A 77 -27.99 0.11 4.54
CA THR A 77 -28.60 1.26 3.82
C THR A 77 -29.81 1.91 4.52
N ALA A 78 -30.67 1.15 5.21
CA ALA A 78 -31.91 1.67 5.78
C ALA A 78 -32.04 1.27 7.26
N ASN A 79 -32.23 2.25 8.15
CA ASN A 79 -32.22 2.05 9.61
C ASN A 79 -30.99 1.26 10.07
N CYS A 80 -29.81 1.71 9.65
CA CYS A 80 -28.60 0.93 9.85
C CYS A 80 -28.34 0.63 11.34
N ASN A 81 -28.10 -0.64 11.62
CA ASN A 81 -27.46 -1.09 12.84
C ASN A 81 -25.97 -1.35 12.55
N LEU A 82 -25.09 -0.56 13.17
CA LEU A 82 -23.64 -0.60 12.93
C LEU A 82 -23.07 -2.02 13.09
N ASP A 83 -23.44 -2.72 14.17
CA ASP A 83 -22.91 -4.04 14.48
C ASP A 83 -23.35 -5.08 13.44
N ARG A 84 -24.61 -5.03 12.99
CA ARG A 84 -25.14 -5.95 11.96
C ARG A 84 -24.62 -5.65 10.58
N CYS A 85 -24.48 -4.38 10.22
CA CYS A 85 -23.83 -3.99 8.97
C CYS A 85 -22.39 -4.48 8.95
N GLN A 86 -21.65 -4.29 10.05
CA GLN A 86 -20.31 -4.83 10.23
C GLN A 86 -20.27 -6.35 10.03
N GLU A 87 -21.13 -7.10 10.73
CA GLU A 87 -21.17 -8.55 10.63
C GLU A 87 -21.50 -9.02 9.20
N ALA A 88 -22.45 -8.36 8.54
CA ALA A 88 -22.80 -8.65 7.15
C ALA A 88 -21.64 -8.39 6.19
N THR A 89 -20.93 -7.27 6.35
CA THR A 89 -19.77 -6.91 5.51
C THR A 89 -18.58 -7.86 5.77
N GLN A 90 -18.34 -8.24 7.03
CA GLN A 90 -17.36 -9.28 7.40
C GLN A 90 -17.67 -10.61 6.72
N GLN A 91 -18.94 -11.03 6.76
CA GLN A 91 -19.36 -12.28 6.12
C GLN A 91 -19.26 -12.20 4.60
N PHE A 92 -19.59 -11.06 4.00
CA PHE A 92 -19.51 -10.85 2.56
C PHE A 92 -18.08 -11.03 2.06
N TYR A 93 -17.13 -10.22 2.54
CA TYR A 93 -15.74 -10.27 2.10
C TYR A 93 -15.02 -11.54 2.59
N GLY A 94 -15.24 -11.96 3.83
CA GLY A 94 -14.59 -13.15 4.40
C GLY A 94 -15.04 -14.49 3.81
N SER A 95 -16.14 -14.51 3.05
CA SER A 95 -16.63 -15.71 2.36
C SER A 95 -16.16 -15.79 0.91
N MET A 96 -15.76 -14.67 0.32
CA MET A 96 -15.61 -14.49 -1.12
C MET A 96 -14.22 -14.91 -1.62
N PRO A 97 -14.10 -15.45 -2.85
CA PRO A 97 -12.82 -15.64 -3.51
C PRO A 97 -12.06 -14.33 -3.75
N HIS A 98 -10.73 -14.35 -3.62
CA HIS A 98 -9.87 -13.16 -3.76
C HIS A 98 -10.05 -12.40 -5.07
N ASN A 99 -10.27 -13.10 -6.18
CA ASN A 99 -10.47 -12.48 -7.49
C ASN A 99 -11.76 -11.66 -7.58
N VAL A 100 -12.82 -12.10 -6.89
CA VAL A 100 -14.09 -11.37 -6.81
C VAL A 100 -13.97 -10.21 -5.81
N ALA A 101 -13.23 -10.41 -4.71
CA ALA A 101 -12.94 -9.33 -3.77
C ALA A 101 -12.13 -8.22 -4.44
N GLU A 102 -11.10 -8.57 -5.23
CA GLU A 102 -10.31 -7.64 -6.00
C GLU A 102 -11.17 -6.79 -6.94
N MET A 103 -12.06 -7.43 -7.71
CA MET A 103 -13.00 -6.77 -8.60
C MET A 103 -13.85 -5.69 -7.89
N LEU A 104 -14.35 -5.98 -6.69
CA LEU A 104 -15.24 -5.07 -5.94
C LEU A 104 -14.48 -4.00 -5.14
N VAL A 105 -13.30 -4.35 -4.62
CA VAL A 105 -12.48 -3.46 -3.79
C VAL A 105 -11.72 -2.44 -4.65
N MET A 106 -11.19 -2.87 -5.79
CA MET A 106 -10.30 -2.07 -6.63
C MET A 106 -11.03 -1.25 -7.69
N CYS A 107 -12.36 -1.25 -7.69
CA CYS A 107 -13.15 -0.43 -8.59
C CYS A 107 -12.97 1.06 -8.26
N GLU A 108 -13.06 1.91 -9.28
CA GLU A 108 -12.98 3.37 -9.14
C GLU A 108 -14.22 4.06 -9.75
N CYS A 109 -14.42 5.32 -9.39
CA CYS A 109 -15.51 6.17 -9.88
C CYS A 109 -14.98 7.53 -10.30
N GLU A 110 -15.57 8.11 -11.34
CA GLU A 110 -15.36 9.52 -11.66
C GLU A 110 -16.05 10.40 -10.60
N ALA A 111 -15.42 11.51 -10.23
CA ALA A 111 -15.94 12.41 -9.18
C ALA A 111 -17.31 13.05 -9.52
N SER A 112 -17.71 13.05 -10.79
CA SER A 112 -19.01 13.55 -11.24
C SER A 112 -20.10 12.47 -11.34
N ASP A 113 -19.77 11.21 -11.14
CA ASP A 113 -20.70 10.08 -11.24
C ASP A 113 -21.25 9.72 -9.85
N GLU A 114 -22.29 10.43 -9.42
CA GLU A 114 -22.93 10.24 -8.12
C GLU A 114 -23.46 8.81 -7.90
N ASP A 115 -24.05 8.19 -8.94
CA ASP A 115 -24.58 6.83 -8.82
C ASP A 115 -23.44 5.81 -8.59
N CYS A 116 -22.28 6.02 -9.23
CA CYS A 116 -21.09 5.21 -8.96
C CYS A 116 -20.55 5.46 -7.55
N LEU A 117 -20.46 6.72 -7.12
CA LEU A 117 -19.96 7.09 -5.80
C LEU A 117 -20.80 6.49 -4.67
N ASP A 118 -22.13 6.53 -4.80
CA ASP A 118 -23.05 5.86 -3.88
C ASP A 118 -22.75 4.37 -3.78
N MET A 119 -22.47 3.72 -4.92
CA MET A 119 -22.15 2.30 -4.96
C MET A 119 -20.77 1.99 -4.37
N LYS A 120 -19.78 2.84 -4.62
CA LYS A 120 -18.44 2.75 -4.03
C LYS A 120 -18.53 2.85 -2.51
N ASN A 121 -19.30 3.82 -2.00
CA ASN A 121 -19.49 3.99 -0.56
C ASN A 121 -20.17 2.77 0.08
N LEU A 122 -21.17 2.19 -0.58
CA LEU A 122 -21.85 0.99 -0.12
C LEU A 122 -20.93 -0.24 -0.06
N LEU A 123 -20.12 -0.48 -1.11
CA LEU A 123 -19.15 -1.58 -1.13
C LEU A 123 -18.05 -1.36 -0.10
N HIS A 124 -17.55 -0.12 -0.04
CA HIS A 124 -16.34 0.19 0.71
C HIS A 124 -16.60 0.54 2.18
N GLY A 125 -17.75 0.10 2.72
CA GLY A 125 -18.05 0.11 4.16
C GLY A 125 -18.75 1.35 4.72
N GLY A 126 -19.30 2.24 3.89
CA GLY A 126 -19.82 3.52 4.32
C GLY A 126 -21.30 3.75 4.05
N THR A 127 -22.12 3.68 5.11
CA THR A 127 -23.25 4.62 5.38
C THR A 127 -23.83 4.48 6.79
N CYS A 128 -23.30 3.58 7.63
CA CYS A 128 -23.79 3.38 8.98
C CYS A 128 -23.24 4.39 9.99
N GLY A 129 -23.95 5.50 10.14
CA GLY A 129 -23.65 6.54 11.12
C GLY A 129 -23.44 7.90 10.47
N ASP A 130 -23.74 8.95 11.22
CA ASP A 130 -23.81 10.32 10.69
C ASP A 130 -22.42 10.95 10.48
N GLU A 131 -21.37 10.45 11.14
CA GLU A 131 -20.03 11.05 11.05
C GLU A 131 -18.91 9.99 11.04
N PRO A 132 -17.91 10.12 10.14
CA PRO A 132 -16.72 9.30 10.16
C PRO A 132 -15.91 9.55 11.44
N ARG A 133 -15.31 8.49 11.98
CA ARG A 133 -14.44 8.55 13.16
C ARG A 133 -13.04 9.03 12.79
N ILE A 134 -12.19 9.28 13.77
CA ILE A 134 -10.77 9.55 13.51
C ILE A 134 -10.11 8.24 13.04
N CYS A 135 -9.23 8.29 12.02
CA CYS A 135 -8.65 7.09 11.42
C CYS A 135 -7.83 6.24 12.40
N GLN A 136 -7.25 6.83 13.44
CA GLN A 136 -6.64 6.09 14.53
C GLN A 136 -7.63 5.19 15.30
N ASP A 137 -8.90 5.60 15.43
CA ASP A 137 -9.90 4.82 16.15
C ASP A 137 -10.23 3.51 15.43
N THR A 138 -10.21 3.50 14.09
CA THR A 138 -10.44 2.28 13.30
C THR A 138 -9.34 1.26 13.50
N ILE A 139 -8.10 1.74 13.64
CA ILE A 139 -6.95 0.91 14.02
C ILE A 139 -7.13 0.34 15.43
N ASN A 140 -7.50 1.16 16.41
CA ASN A 140 -7.69 0.69 17.78
C ASN A 140 -8.75 -0.41 17.86
N LEU A 141 -9.89 -0.21 17.18
CA LEU A 141 -10.94 -1.23 17.06
C LEU A 141 -10.42 -2.52 16.40
N CYS A 142 -9.56 -2.40 15.39
CA CYS A 142 -8.93 -3.56 14.76
C CYS A 142 -7.99 -4.30 15.71
N VAL A 143 -7.19 -3.58 16.50
CA VAL A 143 -6.25 -4.22 17.40
C VAL A 143 -6.95 -4.94 18.56
N ASP A 144 -8.09 -4.40 19.03
CA ASP A 144 -8.92 -5.04 20.04
C ASP A 144 -9.57 -6.35 19.52
N ASP A 145 -9.84 -6.45 18.22
CA ASP A 145 -10.32 -7.67 17.56
C ASP A 145 -9.15 -8.61 17.18
N SER A 146 -9.14 -9.84 17.71
CA SER A 146 -8.01 -10.75 17.47
C SER A 146 -7.81 -11.12 16.00
N ASN A 147 -8.91 -11.27 15.25
CA ASN A 147 -8.83 -11.64 13.84
C ASN A 147 -8.30 -10.48 13.00
N CYS A 148 -8.82 -9.27 13.21
CA CYS A 148 -8.36 -8.06 12.54
C CYS A 148 -6.89 -7.77 12.88
N ARG A 149 -6.49 -7.90 14.15
CA ARG A 149 -5.10 -7.74 14.55
C ARG A 149 -4.14 -8.67 13.80
N ASP A 150 -4.53 -9.93 13.59
CA ASP A 150 -3.71 -10.91 12.86
C ASP A 150 -3.66 -10.58 11.35
N LEU A 151 -4.77 -10.13 10.77
CA LEU A 151 -4.84 -9.65 9.39
C LEU A 151 -4.00 -8.39 9.16
N LEU A 152 -4.07 -7.42 10.09
CA LEU A 152 -3.28 -6.20 10.08
C LEU A 152 -1.78 -6.50 10.15
N ARG A 153 -1.37 -7.41 11.05
CA ARG A 153 0.02 -7.87 11.11
C ARG A 153 0.45 -8.52 9.80
N THR A 154 -0.39 -9.37 9.23
CA THR A 154 -0.09 -10.04 7.95
C THR A 154 0.08 -9.00 6.85
N PHE A 155 -0.84 -8.05 6.72
CA PHE A 155 -0.77 -6.93 5.80
C PHE A 155 0.54 -6.15 5.96
N GLN A 156 0.90 -5.76 7.18
CA GLN A 156 2.17 -5.08 7.46
C GLN A 156 3.39 -5.90 7.01
N THR A 157 3.44 -7.19 7.33
CA THR A 157 4.59 -8.04 6.98
C THR A 157 4.71 -8.33 5.48
N LYS A 158 3.60 -8.30 4.74
CA LYS A 158 3.58 -8.59 3.31
C LYS A 158 3.81 -7.35 2.46
N CYS A 159 3.42 -6.18 2.95
CA CYS A 159 3.46 -4.94 2.19
C CYS A 159 4.67 -4.06 2.45
N TRP A 160 5.46 -4.32 3.50
CA TRP A 160 6.69 -3.59 3.80
C TRP A 160 7.87 -4.56 3.98
N SER A 161 9.07 -4.14 3.59
CA SER A 161 10.26 -5.01 3.60
C SER A 161 10.72 -5.33 5.03
N SER A 162 11.14 -6.59 5.25
CA SER A 162 11.52 -7.10 6.57
C SER A 162 12.80 -6.48 7.16
N GLU A 163 13.64 -5.81 6.36
CA GLU A 163 14.89 -5.19 6.84
C GLU A 163 14.65 -3.88 7.62
N GLU A 164 13.44 -3.32 7.54
CA GLU A 164 13.02 -2.08 8.20
C GLU A 164 11.81 -2.29 9.14
N ALA A 165 11.37 -3.53 9.35
CA ALA A 165 10.16 -3.85 10.12
C ALA A 165 10.45 -4.48 11.49
N PRO A 166 10.68 -3.68 12.55
CA PRO A 166 10.83 -4.18 13.92
C PRO A 166 9.48 -4.37 14.65
N CYS A 167 8.35 -4.60 13.96
CA CYS A 167 7.09 -4.98 14.64
C CYS A 167 7.11 -6.46 15.11
N HIS A 168 8.26 -6.94 15.57
CA HIS A 168 8.39 -8.23 16.23
C HIS A 168 8.49 -8.03 17.75
N ASN A 169 7.38 -8.38 18.41
CA ASN A 169 7.12 -8.43 19.86
C ASN A 169 6.71 -7.11 20.55
N ASP A 170 5.59 -7.21 21.30
CA ASP A 170 5.16 -6.47 22.52
C ASP A 170 5.41 -4.96 22.69
N LEU A 171 5.92 -4.26 21.69
CA LEU A 171 5.99 -2.80 21.69
C LEU A 171 4.60 -2.24 21.36
N GLN A 172 4.22 -1.21 22.13
CA GLN A 172 2.89 -0.64 22.16
C GLN A 172 2.42 -0.26 20.75
N ASN A 173 1.12 -0.49 20.48
CA ASN A 173 0.44 -0.30 19.20
C ASN A 173 0.91 0.94 18.43
N ASP A 174 1.11 2.04 19.15
CA ASP A 174 1.40 3.37 18.62
C ASP A 174 2.72 3.44 17.84
N GLU A 175 3.75 2.66 18.20
CA GLU A 175 5.08 2.70 17.57
C GLU A 175 5.17 1.83 16.31
N CYS A 176 4.30 0.84 16.14
CA CYS A 176 4.32 -0.01 14.94
C CYS A 176 3.68 0.69 13.73
N PHE A 177 2.79 1.66 13.95
CA PHE A 177 2.09 2.35 12.85
C PHE A 177 2.90 3.47 12.19
N THR A 178 3.93 3.99 12.85
CA THR A 178 4.90 4.89 12.20
C THR A 178 5.69 4.22 11.07
N LEU A 179 5.53 2.90 10.89
CA LEU A 179 6.21 2.09 9.88
C LEU A 179 5.37 1.81 8.63
N MET A 180 4.08 2.21 8.59
CA MET A 180 3.23 2.08 7.40
C MET A 180 3.43 3.29 6.46
N ASP A 181 4.68 3.62 6.14
CA ASP A 181 4.97 4.69 5.19
C ASP A 181 4.34 4.34 3.83
N PRO A 182 3.37 5.13 3.32
CA PRO A 182 2.73 4.85 2.05
C PRO A 182 3.71 4.91 0.88
N ALA A 183 4.83 5.62 1.01
CA ALA A 183 5.86 5.69 -0.02
C ALA A 183 6.66 4.38 -0.17
N LEU A 184 6.65 3.52 0.86
CA LEU A 184 7.41 2.26 0.90
C LEU A 184 6.54 1.03 0.63
N ILE A 185 5.25 1.22 0.35
CA ILE A 185 4.32 0.10 0.17
C ILE A 185 4.66 -0.70 -1.10
N LEU A 186 4.78 -2.02 -0.93
CA LEU A 186 5.02 -2.97 -2.01
C LEU A 186 3.71 -3.40 -2.68
N GLY A 187 2.81 -2.46 -2.99
CA GLY A 187 1.44 -2.79 -3.41
C GLY A 187 1.30 -3.48 -4.78
N ALA A 188 2.36 -3.46 -5.61
CA ALA A 188 2.44 -4.26 -6.83
C ALA A 188 2.77 -5.74 -6.58
N ASP A 189 3.26 -6.07 -5.38
CA ASP A 189 3.49 -7.45 -4.97
C ASP A 189 2.15 -8.17 -4.76
N PRO A 190 1.95 -9.36 -5.37
CA PRO A 190 0.68 -10.06 -5.27
C PRO A 190 0.36 -10.52 -3.85
N GLU A 191 1.36 -10.85 -3.02
CA GLU A 191 1.14 -11.22 -1.61
C GLU A 191 0.72 -10.00 -0.79
N CYS A 192 1.32 -8.84 -1.04
CA CYS A 192 0.86 -7.58 -0.43
C CYS A 192 -0.58 -7.26 -0.81
N LYS A 193 -0.92 -7.30 -2.11
CA LYS A 193 -2.29 -7.03 -2.58
C LYS A 193 -3.30 -8.02 -1.97
N MET A 194 -2.97 -9.32 -1.90
CA MET A 194 -3.82 -10.31 -1.25
C MET A 194 -4.00 -10.00 0.24
N ALA A 195 -2.93 -9.64 0.95
CA ALA A 195 -3.03 -9.28 2.36
C ALA A 195 -3.86 -8.01 2.59
N PHE A 196 -3.79 -7.03 1.69
CA PHE A 196 -4.68 -5.86 1.70
C PHE A 196 -6.14 -6.29 1.51
N LEU A 197 -6.43 -7.12 0.51
CA LEU A 197 -7.78 -7.64 0.26
C LEU A 197 -8.33 -8.42 1.46
N ASP A 198 -7.49 -9.19 2.16
CA ASP A 198 -7.90 -9.95 3.35
C ASP A 198 -8.30 -9.05 4.54
N THR A 199 -7.87 -7.79 4.57
CA THR A 199 -8.30 -6.84 5.61
C THR A 199 -9.73 -6.32 5.42
N TRP A 200 -10.32 -6.54 4.24
CA TRP A 200 -11.68 -6.08 3.95
C TRP A 200 -12.73 -6.79 4.79
N GLY A 201 -13.77 -6.04 5.16
CA GLY A 201 -14.75 -6.46 6.15
C GLY A 201 -14.33 -6.19 7.60
N THR A 202 -13.08 -5.82 7.87
CA THR A 202 -12.68 -5.44 9.23
C THR A 202 -12.89 -3.96 9.53
N ALA A 203 -12.66 -3.56 10.78
CA ALA A 203 -12.74 -2.15 11.20
C ALA A 203 -11.78 -1.23 10.43
N LEU A 204 -10.69 -1.77 9.86
CA LEU A 204 -9.69 -0.99 9.11
C LEU A 204 -10.28 -0.18 7.96
N HIS A 205 -11.34 -0.69 7.32
CA HIS A 205 -11.94 -0.05 6.14
C HIS A 205 -13.17 0.79 6.46
N TYR A 206 -13.46 1.04 7.75
CA TYR A 206 -14.55 1.93 8.12
C TYR A 206 -14.26 3.37 7.69
N PRO A 207 -15.29 4.12 7.25
CA PRO A 207 -15.11 5.52 6.91
C PRO A 207 -14.50 6.28 8.08
N CYS A 208 -13.38 6.96 7.80
CA CYS A 208 -12.66 7.74 8.79
C CYS A 208 -12.23 9.09 8.20
N THR A 209 -11.91 10.04 9.09
CA THR A 209 -11.44 11.37 8.72
C THR A 209 -10.30 11.83 9.62
N CYS A 210 -9.44 12.69 9.08
CA CYS A 210 -8.39 13.37 9.83
C CYS A 210 -8.72 14.83 10.15
N LYS A 211 -9.95 15.26 9.84
CA LYS A 211 -10.44 16.60 10.18
C LYS A 211 -10.54 16.74 11.72
N GLY A 212 -9.97 17.81 12.26
CA GLY A 212 -10.03 18.12 13.70
C GLY A 212 -8.96 17.43 14.56
N VAL A 213 -8.06 16.65 13.96
CA VAL A 213 -6.91 16.05 14.66
C VAL A 213 -5.84 17.13 14.92
N SER A 214 -5.19 17.08 16.08
CA SER A 214 -4.08 17.99 16.43
C SER A 214 -2.87 17.77 15.51
N ASN A 215 -2.03 18.81 15.34
CA ASN A 215 -0.85 18.75 14.47
C ASN A 215 0.07 17.55 14.76
N ASP A 216 0.29 17.23 16.04
CA ASP A 216 1.19 16.15 16.44
C ASP A 216 0.71 14.76 15.97
N ASN A 217 -0.61 14.56 15.84
CA ASN A 217 -1.22 13.29 15.42
C ASN A 217 -1.75 13.30 13.98
N LEU A 218 -1.73 14.47 13.33
CA LEU A 218 -2.27 14.64 11.97
C LEU A 218 -1.49 13.83 10.93
N LEU A 219 -0.16 13.79 11.06
CA LEU A 219 0.69 13.03 10.15
C LEU A 219 0.36 11.53 10.20
N MET A 220 0.25 10.97 11.40
CA MET A 220 -0.14 9.58 11.61
C MET A 220 -1.55 9.31 11.08
N CYS A 221 -2.50 10.23 11.29
CA CYS A 221 -3.86 10.06 10.79
C CYS A 221 -3.87 9.97 9.26
N ASN A 222 -3.20 10.92 8.60
CA ASN A 222 -3.15 10.98 7.13
C ASN A 222 -2.45 9.75 6.54
N MET A 223 -1.40 9.24 7.21
CA MET A 223 -0.73 8.00 6.82
C MET A 223 -1.70 6.80 6.88
N ILE A 224 -2.42 6.62 7.99
CA ILE A 224 -3.44 5.57 8.12
C ILE A 224 -4.50 5.71 7.02
N HIS A 225 -5.01 6.93 6.83
CA HIS A 225 -6.03 7.19 5.82
C HIS A 225 -5.52 6.85 4.42
N ASP A 226 -4.31 7.26 4.05
CA ASP A 226 -3.74 6.99 2.73
C ASP A 226 -3.52 5.49 2.50
N VAL A 227 -2.93 4.77 3.44
CA VAL A 227 -2.68 3.32 3.31
C VAL A 227 -3.97 2.51 3.14
N LEU A 228 -5.01 2.83 3.92
CA LEU A 228 -6.24 2.03 3.95
C LEU A 228 -7.29 2.49 2.92
N HIS A 229 -7.35 3.79 2.63
CA HIS A 229 -8.39 4.36 1.77
C HIS A 229 -7.91 4.78 0.36
N ASN A 230 -6.60 4.81 0.08
CA ASN A 230 -6.09 5.09 -1.26
C ASN A 230 -5.71 3.80 -2.01
N ARG A 231 -6.56 3.38 -2.98
CA ARG A 231 -6.34 2.15 -3.75
C ARG A 231 -5.21 2.26 -4.76
N SER A 232 -4.72 3.47 -5.08
CA SER A 232 -3.66 3.65 -6.08
C SER A 232 -2.38 2.92 -5.73
N HIS A 233 -2.14 2.67 -4.45
CA HIS A 233 -1.01 1.88 -3.96
C HIS A 233 -1.00 0.44 -4.47
N PHE A 234 -2.17 -0.12 -4.77
CA PHE A 234 -2.35 -1.53 -5.14
C PHE A 234 -2.78 -1.72 -6.60
N MET A 235 -3.00 -0.62 -7.32
CA MET A 235 -3.30 -0.66 -8.75
C MET A 235 -2.00 -0.72 -9.55
N ILE A 236 -1.78 -1.84 -10.24
CA ILE A 236 -0.67 -1.94 -11.19
C ILE A 236 -0.98 -0.96 -12.33
N SER A 237 -0.16 0.07 -12.51
CA SER A 237 -0.19 0.90 -13.71
C SER A 237 0.07 0.01 -14.93
N TRP A 238 -0.99 -0.40 -15.63
CA TRP A 238 -0.93 -1.20 -16.86
C TRP A 238 -0.21 -0.48 -18.02
N LYS A 239 0.25 0.76 -17.85
CA LYS A 239 0.79 1.58 -18.95
C LYS A 239 2.16 1.18 -19.48
N SER A 240 2.72 0.02 -19.12
CA SER A 240 4.03 -0.41 -19.61
C SER A 240 4.15 -1.88 -20.08
N SER A 241 3.06 -2.65 -20.19
CA SER A 241 3.16 -4.03 -20.72
C SER A 241 2.10 -4.39 -21.76
N SER A 242 2.10 -3.69 -22.90
CA SER A 242 1.44 -4.22 -24.10
C SER A 242 2.22 -3.86 -25.36
N GLY A 243 3.14 -4.74 -25.74
CA GLY A 243 3.80 -4.77 -27.04
C GLY A 243 4.14 -6.22 -27.41
N PRO A 244 3.73 -6.74 -28.58
CA PRO A 244 4.02 -8.11 -28.98
C PRO A 244 5.53 -8.31 -29.16
N SER A 245 6.08 -9.33 -28.51
CA SER A 245 7.47 -9.75 -28.63
C SER A 245 7.77 -10.29 -30.03
N LYS A 246 8.30 -9.43 -30.92
CA LYS A 246 9.17 -9.84 -32.02
C LYS A 246 10.61 -9.44 -31.66
N PRO A 247 11.60 -10.32 -31.88
CA PRO A 247 13.00 -9.97 -31.61
C PRO A 247 13.45 -8.96 -32.67
N PRO A 248 13.98 -7.78 -32.31
CA PRO A 248 14.51 -6.88 -33.32
C PRO A 248 15.89 -7.37 -33.75
N GLU A 249 16.03 -7.49 -35.07
CA GLU A 249 17.30 -7.38 -35.76
C GLU A 249 18.03 -6.10 -35.33
N ILE A 250 19.34 -6.25 -35.20
CA ILE A 250 20.30 -5.16 -35.02
C ILE A 250 20.07 -4.14 -36.15
N ASN A 251 19.75 -2.89 -35.80
CA ASN A 251 20.25 -1.69 -36.47
C ASN A 251 20.00 -0.46 -35.59
N GLU A 252 21.05 0.35 -35.51
CA GLU A 252 21.19 1.57 -34.72
C GLU A 252 20.17 2.65 -35.11
N SER A 253 19.58 3.33 -34.12
CA SER A 253 19.68 4.80 -33.93
C SER A 253 18.60 5.32 -32.96
N GLU A 254 19.07 6.14 -32.02
CA GLU A 254 18.35 7.19 -31.29
C GLU A 254 17.15 6.82 -30.41
N GLN A 255 17.40 6.62 -29.11
CA GLN A 255 16.75 7.38 -28.02
C GLN A 255 17.38 6.96 -26.67
N GLY A 256 18.45 7.62 -26.23
CA GLY A 256 19.18 7.23 -25.01
C GLY A 256 19.92 8.38 -24.34
N HIS A 257 19.20 9.42 -23.92
CA HIS A 257 19.81 10.57 -23.25
C HIS A 257 18.99 11.01 -22.02
N THR A 258 19.00 10.20 -20.96
CA THR A 258 18.74 10.73 -19.59
C THR A 258 19.32 9.85 -18.48
N TRP A 259 19.54 8.54 -18.67
CA TRP A 259 19.98 7.65 -17.57
C TRP A 259 21.50 7.51 -17.43
N SER A 260 22.28 7.60 -18.51
CA SER A 260 23.74 7.35 -18.48
C SER A 260 24.57 8.50 -17.88
N ASN A 261 24.03 9.71 -17.80
CA ASN A 261 24.77 10.88 -17.36
C ASN A 261 25.05 10.89 -15.86
N ASP A 262 24.13 10.34 -15.06
CA ASP A 262 24.21 10.40 -13.60
C ASP A 262 25.30 9.46 -13.04
N TYR A 263 25.46 8.29 -13.66
CA TYR A 263 26.53 7.35 -13.33
C TYR A 263 27.92 7.83 -13.76
N LEU A 264 28.01 8.51 -14.91
CA LEU A 264 29.26 9.13 -15.36
C LEU A 264 29.65 10.28 -14.44
N LEU A 265 28.71 11.15 -14.08
CA LEU A 265 28.95 12.24 -13.12
C LEU A 265 29.38 11.70 -11.75
N TYR A 266 28.75 10.64 -11.26
CA TYR A 266 29.15 9.98 -10.01
C TYR A 266 30.56 9.36 -10.10
N ALA A 267 30.88 8.68 -11.21
CA ALA A 267 32.21 8.12 -11.41
C ALA A 267 33.29 9.22 -11.53
N PHE A 268 33.02 10.31 -12.26
CA PHE A 268 33.94 11.43 -12.38
C PHE A 268 34.16 12.15 -11.05
N THR A 269 33.10 12.38 -10.27
CA THR A 269 33.21 13.01 -8.94
C THR A 269 33.97 12.12 -7.96
N ALA A 270 33.74 10.81 -7.97
CA ALA A 270 34.50 9.86 -7.14
C ALA A 270 36.00 9.84 -7.49
N VAL A 271 36.34 9.79 -8.79
CA VAL A 271 37.74 9.83 -9.25
C VAL A 271 38.42 11.16 -8.89
N LEU A 272 37.71 12.28 -9.03
CA LEU A 272 38.24 13.60 -8.63
C LEU A 272 38.48 13.67 -7.12
N LEU A 273 37.57 13.16 -6.29
CA LEU A 273 37.74 13.13 -4.84
C LEU A 273 38.94 12.28 -4.43
N VAL A 274 39.08 11.07 -5.00
CA VAL A 274 40.24 10.21 -4.73
C VAL A 274 41.54 10.86 -5.20
N GLY A 275 41.52 11.49 -6.38
CA GLY A 275 42.66 12.25 -6.91
C GLY A 275 43.08 13.39 -5.99
N VAL A 276 42.13 14.18 -5.48
CA VAL A 276 42.41 15.29 -4.56
C VAL A 276 42.95 14.79 -3.23
N VAL A 277 42.36 13.73 -2.66
CA VAL A 277 42.79 13.15 -1.38
C VAL A 277 44.20 12.54 -1.46
N ILE A 278 44.62 12.03 -2.63
CA ILE A 278 45.96 11.45 -2.79
C ILE A 278 47.00 12.49 -3.22
N LEU A 279 46.65 13.37 -4.17
CA LEU A 279 47.60 14.32 -4.75
C LEU A 279 47.89 15.51 -3.83
N MET A 280 46.93 15.98 -3.03
CA MET A 280 47.17 17.10 -2.11
C MET A 280 48.19 16.76 -1.02
N PRO A 281 48.12 15.60 -0.32
CA PRO A 281 49.16 15.20 0.61
C PRO A 281 50.52 15.00 -0.06
N LEU A 282 50.56 14.41 -1.26
CA LEU A 282 51.81 14.23 -2.01
C LEU A 282 52.45 15.56 -2.37
N ALA A 283 51.68 16.54 -2.86
CA ALA A 283 52.17 17.87 -3.17
C ALA A 283 52.68 18.60 -1.92
N VAL A 284 52.00 18.46 -0.79
CA VAL A 284 52.43 19.03 0.50
C VAL A 284 53.73 18.37 0.97
N VAL A 285 53.84 17.04 0.91
CA VAL A 285 55.06 16.30 1.28
C VAL A 285 56.22 16.65 0.35
N SER A 286 55.99 16.76 -0.97
CA SER A 286 56.99 17.19 -1.94
C SER A 286 57.46 18.63 -1.72
N LYS A 287 56.54 19.57 -1.40
CA LYS A 287 56.88 20.95 -1.03
C LYS A 287 57.73 21.00 0.24
N ILE A 288 57.35 20.24 1.27
CA ILE A 288 58.10 20.15 2.53
C ILE A 288 59.49 19.56 2.29
N TRP A 289 59.61 18.53 1.45
CA TRP A 289 60.89 17.90 1.10
C TRP A 289 61.79 18.84 0.29
N MET A 290 61.25 19.57 -0.67
CA MET A 290 61.99 20.56 -1.46
C MET A 290 62.45 21.76 -0.61
N ALA A 291 61.61 22.26 0.30
CA ALA A 291 61.98 23.30 1.25
C ALA A 291 63.09 22.85 2.23
N ARG A 292 63.11 21.56 2.61
CA ARG A 292 64.20 20.97 3.40
C ARG A 292 65.51 20.88 2.61
N ARG A 293 65.43 20.61 1.30
CA ARG A 293 66.59 20.46 0.41
C ARG A 293 67.29 21.78 0.13
N ASP A 294 66.55 22.88 -0.05
CA ASP A 294 67.15 24.21 -0.25
C ASP A 294 67.87 24.74 1.00
N LYS A 295 67.38 24.38 2.19
CA LYS A 295 68.03 24.76 3.45
C LYS A 295 69.41 24.11 3.65
N THR A 296 69.70 23.01 2.94
CA THR A 296 70.99 22.29 3.03
C THR A 296 72.04 22.73 2.01
N ARG A 297 71.73 23.67 1.08
CA ARG A 297 72.67 24.11 0.03
C ARG A 297 73.39 25.44 0.27
N PHE A 298 73.14 26.13 1.39
CA PHE A 298 73.86 27.36 1.76
C PHE A 298 74.60 27.23 3.09
N HIS A 299 75.71 26.49 3.09
CA HIS A 299 76.83 26.77 3.98
C HIS A 299 78.09 26.96 3.13
N HIS A 300 78.46 28.23 2.92
CA HIS A 300 79.76 28.63 2.39
C HIS A 300 80.82 28.46 3.50
N PRO A 301 82.07 28.04 3.22
CA PRO A 301 83.06 27.78 4.25
C PRO A 301 83.67 29.10 4.74
N GLN A 302 83.65 29.32 6.06
CA GLN A 302 84.41 30.40 6.69
C GLN A 302 85.85 29.93 6.93
N LYS A 303 86.82 30.68 6.37
CA LYS A 303 88.27 30.49 6.49
C LYS A 303 88.71 30.50 7.96
N SER A 304 89.57 29.53 8.31
CA SER A 304 90.37 29.54 9.54
C SER A 304 91.55 30.50 9.39
N ASN A 305 91.76 31.33 10.41
CA ASN A 305 93.04 31.95 10.72
C ASN A 305 93.18 31.93 12.24
N CYS A 306 94.15 31.16 12.74
CA CYS A 306 94.76 31.40 14.05
C CYS A 306 96.22 30.94 14.02
N VAL A 307 97.07 31.95 13.92
CA VAL A 307 98.35 32.17 14.62
C VAL A 307 98.81 31.06 15.56
N VAL A 308 100.01 30.56 15.29
CA VAL A 308 100.89 29.85 16.25
C VAL A 308 101.77 30.90 16.94
N ILE A 309 101.68 31.00 18.26
CA ILE A 309 102.77 31.50 19.11
C ILE A 309 102.80 30.64 20.38
N LEU A 310 103.74 29.69 20.43
CA LEU A 310 104.96 29.84 21.24
C LEU A 310 106.09 29.02 20.61
#